data_AF-A0A925M475-F1
#
_entry.id   AF-A0A925M475-F1
#
_cell.length_a   1.000
_cell.length_b   1.000
_cell.length_c   1.000
_cell.angle_alpha   90.00
_cell.angle_beta   90.00
_cell.angle_gamma   90.00
#
_symmetry.space_group_name_H-M   'P 1'
#
loop_
_entity.id
_entity.type
_entity.pdbx_description
1 polymer ?
#
loop_
_entity_poly.entity_id
_entity_poly.type
_entity_poly.pdbx_seq_one_letter_code
_entity_poly.pdbx_strand_id
1 'polypeptide(L)'
;RKVAFMEYAWDMANCDPCSAEPLSQTELKQAGVFWLDNPDSESVPMPSGGFRRPFPSSSVFITRLHVRYTRDKFPEDLVFQETGNRDTFQGRYVLRHEFTGEPKCQAAYQYRRSLPRRFEQQAQNLARLTGWNIQDVRKRLPQIEGDSRPFWQRILSTLVGR
;
A
#
# COMPACT_ATOMS: atom_id res chain seq x y z
N ARG A 1 3.12 22.82 14.40
CA ARG A 1 2.12 21.75 14.66
C ARG A 1 2.77 20.73 15.57
N LYS A 2 2.05 20.26 16.60
CA LYS A 2 2.43 19.08 17.37
C LYS A 2 2.15 17.89 16.47
N VAL A 3 3.18 17.19 16.00
CA VAL A 3 3.00 16.08 15.05
C VAL A 3 3.69 14.86 15.64
N ALA A 4 2.88 14.00 16.23
CA ALA A 4 3.21 12.59 16.40
C ALA A 4 2.41 11.85 15.32
N PHE A 5 3.08 11.01 14.53
CA PHE A 5 2.41 10.15 13.56
C PHE A 5 2.96 8.73 13.68
N MET A 6 2.04 7.77 13.73
CA MET A 6 2.38 6.36 13.66
C MET A 6 2.47 5.96 12.19
N GLU A 7 3.61 5.42 11.79
CA GLU A 7 3.79 4.91 10.42
C GLU A 7 3.16 3.52 10.29
N TYR A 8 3.51 2.62 11.22
CA TYR A 8 2.90 1.29 11.31
C TYR A 8 3.01 0.72 12.72
N ALA A 9 2.15 -0.25 13.01
CA ALA A 9 2.11 -1.04 14.23
C ALA A 9 1.77 -2.49 13.85
N TRP A 10 2.57 -3.45 14.29
CA TRP A 10 2.47 -4.83 13.80
C TRP A 10 2.94 -5.87 14.82
N ASP A 11 2.14 -6.92 15.01
CA ASP A 11 2.47 -8.12 15.76
C ASP A 11 3.36 -9.07 14.94
N MET A 12 4.59 -9.31 15.41
CA MET A 12 5.58 -10.15 14.74
C MET A 12 5.24 -11.65 14.76
N ALA A 13 4.22 -12.07 15.51
CA ALA A 13 3.75 -13.46 15.53
C ALA A 13 2.93 -13.85 14.29
N ASN A 14 2.41 -12.88 13.54
CA ASN A 14 1.57 -13.13 12.36
C ASN A 14 1.96 -12.25 11.18
N CYS A 15 2.05 -12.85 10.00
CA CYS A 15 2.50 -12.19 8.78
C CYS A 15 1.47 -12.26 7.64
N ASP A 16 0.19 -12.43 7.93
CA ASP A 16 -0.82 -12.53 6.88
C ASP A 16 -1.88 -11.41 6.98
N PRO A 17 -2.01 -10.52 5.98
CA PRO A 17 -1.21 -10.37 4.75
C PRO A 17 0.02 -9.45 4.92
N CYS A 18 1.21 -9.99 4.71
CA CYS A 18 2.46 -9.27 4.87
C CYS A 18 2.89 -8.42 3.68
N SER A 19 3.40 -7.22 3.98
CA SER A 19 4.16 -6.40 3.03
C SER A 19 5.66 -6.74 3.03
N ALA A 20 6.15 -7.44 4.05
CA ALA A 20 7.54 -7.90 4.22
C ALA A 20 7.60 -9.11 5.17
N GLU A 21 8.71 -9.85 5.22
CA GLU A 21 8.91 -10.93 6.19
C GLU A 21 9.04 -10.37 7.63
N PRO A 22 8.65 -11.14 8.67
CA PRO A 22 8.87 -10.72 10.06
C PRO A 22 10.37 -10.63 10.36
N LEU A 23 10.73 -9.74 11.28
CA LEU A 23 12.13 -9.58 11.69
C LEU A 23 12.70 -10.86 12.30
N SER A 24 13.95 -11.17 11.97
CA SER A 24 14.72 -12.24 12.61
C SER A 24 15.05 -11.90 14.06
N GLN A 25 15.40 -12.91 14.87
CA GLN A 25 15.85 -12.71 16.26
C GLN A 25 17.05 -11.76 16.34
N THR A 26 17.99 -11.83 15.40
CA THR A 26 19.15 -10.93 15.34
C THR A 26 18.73 -9.48 15.10
N GLU A 27 17.79 -9.24 14.18
CA GLU A 27 17.25 -7.90 13.90
C GLU A 27 16.44 -7.37 15.09
N LEU A 28 15.67 -8.23 15.76
CA LEU A 28 14.97 -7.87 17.00
C LEU A 28 15.95 -7.45 18.10
N LYS A 29 17.05 -8.18 18.30
CA LYS A 29 18.12 -7.78 19.23
C LYS A 29 18.73 -6.43 18.85
N GLN A 30 19.02 -6.21 17.57
CA GLN A 30 19.53 -4.92 17.09
C GLN A 30 18.53 -3.78 17.32
N ALA A 31 17.23 -4.07 17.28
CA ALA A 31 16.16 -3.14 17.61
C ALA A 31 15.97 -2.93 19.14
N GLY A 32 16.77 -3.57 19.98
CA GLY A 32 16.74 -3.42 21.44
C GLY A 32 15.99 -4.53 22.18
N VAL A 33 15.51 -5.56 21.48
CA VAL A 33 14.71 -6.66 22.04
C VAL A 33 15.65 -7.75 22.61
N PHE A 34 16.35 -7.43 23.69
CA PHE A 34 17.34 -8.34 24.32
C PHE A 34 16.70 -9.36 25.29
N TRP A 35 15.46 -9.14 25.71
CA TRP A 35 14.75 -9.98 26.68
C TRP A 35 14.16 -11.27 26.10
N LEU A 36 14.25 -11.46 24.78
CA LEU A 36 13.84 -12.71 24.12
C LEU A 36 14.89 -13.82 24.24
N ASP A 37 16.10 -13.51 24.71
CA ASP A 37 17.20 -14.47 24.92
C ASP A 37 17.01 -15.39 26.13
N ASN A 38 15.76 -15.70 26.47
CA ASN A 38 15.46 -16.63 27.55
C ASN A 38 15.74 -18.06 27.06
N PRO A 39 16.61 -18.82 27.75
CA PRO A 39 16.98 -20.19 27.36
C PRO A 39 15.80 -21.17 27.37
N ASP A 40 14.68 -20.81 28.00
CA ASP A 40 13.43 -21.59 27.97
C ASP A 40 12.71 -21.53 26.60
N SER A 41 13.19 -20.73 25.65
CA SER A 41 12.68 -20.67 24.27
C SER A 41 13.57 -21.39 23.26
N GLU A 42 14.63 -22.07 23.71
CA GLU A 42 15.40 -22.94 22.85
C GLU A 42 14.59 -24.20 22.48
N SER A 43 14.26 -24.29 21.19
CA SER A 43 13.90 -25.52 20.48
C SER A 43 12.64 -26.24 20.97
N VAL A 44 11.49 -25.86 20.41
CA VAL A 44 10.45 -26.89 20.20
C VAL A 44 10.99 -27.82 19.11
N PRO A 45 11.13 -29.14 19.35
CA PRO A 45 11.60 -30.06 18.33
C PRO A 45 10.67 -30.03 17.12
N MET A 46 11.23 -29.78 15.94
CA MET A 46 10.49 -29.86 14.67
C MET A 46 9.89 -31.26 14.49
N PRO A 47 8.56 -31.41 14.30
CA PRO A 47 8.02 -32.65 13.77
C PRO A 47 8.49 -32.78 12.32
N SER A 48 9.20 -33.86 12.02
CA SER A 48 9.57 -34.25 10.66
C SER A 48 8.32 -34.60 9.85
N GLY A 49 7.62 -33.60 9.34
CA GLY A 49 6.44 -33.83 8.48
C GLY A 49 5.56 -32.60 8.32
N GLY A 50 5.79 -31.81 7.26
CA GLY A 50 4.85 -30.78 6.82
C GLY A 50 5.52 -29.52 6.28
N PHE A 51 5.14 -29.11 5.07
CA PHE A 51 5.66 -27.96 4.31
C PHE A 51 5.24 -26.58 4.86
N ARG A 52 5.40 -26.32 6.17
CA ARG A 52 5.19 -24.97 6.74
C ARG A 52 6.40 -24.60 7.58
N ARG A 53 7.16 -23.59 7.14
CA ARG A 53 8.18 -22.96 7.97
C ARG A 53 7.51 -22.47 9.25
N PRO A 54 8.01 -22.81 10.46
CA PRO A 54 7.48 -22.22 11.68
C PRO A 54 7.80 -20.73 11.65
N PHE A 55 6.78 -19.88 11.73
CA PHE A 55 7.01 -18.50 12.13
C PHE A 55 7.57 -18.54 13.55
N PRO A 56 8.66 -17.83 13.87
CA PRO A 56 9.10 -17.70 15.25
C PRO A 56 7.95 -17.06 16.03
N SER A 57 7.40 -17.78 17.01
CA SER A 57 6.35 -17.28 17.90
C SER A 57 6.95 -16.26 18.87
N SER A 58 7.39 -15.12 18.35
CA SER A 58 7.82 -14.00 19.17
C SER A 58 6.57 -13.22 19.55
N SER A 59 6.32 -13.00 20.85
CA SER A 59 5.18 -12.21 21.35
C SER A 59 5.40 -10.69 21.17
N VAL A 60 6.25 -10.30 20.21
CA VAL A 60 6.70 -8.92 20.03
C VAL A 60 5.71 -8.14 19.18
N PHE A 61 5.33 -6.98 19.68
CA PHE A 61 4.59 -5.98 18.93
C PHE A 61 5.49 -4.79 18.65
N ILE A 62 5.67 -4.42 17.38
CA ILE A 62 6.53 -3.30 16.98
C ILE A 62 5.67 -2.13 16.54
N THR A 63 6.00 -0.94 17.04
CA THR A 63 5.42 0.32 16.58
C THR A 63 6.51 1.24 16.07
N ARG A 64 6.37 1.74 14.84
CA ARG A 64 7.23 2.81 14.30
C ARG A 64 6.51 4.14 14.43
N LEU A 65 6.96 4.96 15.36
CA LEU A 65 6.43 6.28 15.65
C LEU A 65 7.42 7.37 15.25
N HIS A 66 6.91 8.42 14.63
CA HIS A 66 7.66 9.63 14.31
C HIS A 66 7.13 10.79 15.13
N VAL A 67 8.00 11.38 15.94
CA VAL A 67 7.65 12.51 16.80
C VAL A 67 8.62 13.65 16.55
N ARG A 68 8.10 14.83 16.18
CA ARG A 68 8.88 16.06 16.15
C ARG A 68 8.66 16.81 17.46
N TYR A 69 9.64 16.76 18.35
CA TYR A 69 9.58 17.42 19.66
C TYR A 69 10.51 18.64 19.72
N THR A 70 10.04 19.71 20.35
CA THR A 70 10.82 20.89 20.72
C THR A 70 10.36 21.36 22.10
N ARG A 71 11.27 21.94 22.88
CA ARG A 71 11.02 22.36 24.26
C ARG A 71 9.85 23.35 24.40
N ASP A 72 9.61 24.17 23.38
CA ASP A 72 8.53 25.16 23.34
C ASP A 72 7.17 24.57 22.89
N LYS A 73 7.15 23.33 22.39
CA LYS A 73 5.93 22.67 21.87
C LYS A 73 5.46 21.48 22.71
N PHE A 74 6.35 20.90 23.51
CA PHE A 74 6.09 19.76 24.40
C PHE A 74 6.52 20.17 25.81
N PRO A 75 5.59 20.65 26.65
CA PRO A 75 5.89 21.11 28.01
C PRO A 75 6.24 19.96 28.97
N GLU A 76 5.99 18.71 28.54
CA GLU A 76 6.22 17.48 29.30
C GLU A 76 6.95 16.45 28.43
N ASP A 77 7.62 15.52 29.08
CA ASP A 77 8.33 14.42 28.43
C ASP A 77 7.36 13.44 27.73
N LEU A 78 7.88 12.73 26.73
CA LEU A 78 7.11 11.70 26.04
C LEU A 78 7.00 10.45 26.91
N VAL A 79 5.78 10.15 27.36
CA VAL A 79 5.45 8.93 28.08
C VAL A 79 4.67 8.01 27.16
N PHE A 80 5.12 6.77 27.02
CA PHE A 80 4.45 5.75 26.23
C PHE A 80 3.66 4.83 27.14
N GLN A 81 2.41 4.53 26.76
CA GLN A 81 1.55 3.57 27.44
C GLN A 81 1.27 2.41 26.50
N GLU A 82 1.57 1.20 26.95
CA GLU A 82 1.17 -0.02 26.25
C GLU A 82 -0.35 -0.18 26.32
N THR A 83 -0.96 -0.58 25.21
CA THR A 83 -2.38 -0.90 25.13
C THR A 83 -2.54 -2.39 24.83
N GLY A 84 -3.65 -2.99 25.26
CA GLY A 84 -3.97 -4.39 24.91
C GLY A 84 -4.44 -4.60 23.46
N ASN A 85 -4.51 -3.53 22.64
CA ASN A 85 -4.98 -3.63 21.26
C ASN A 85 -3.91 -4.28 20.37
N ARG A 86 -4.25 -5.41 19.76
CA ARG A 86 -3.44 -6.13 18.77
C ARG A 86 -4.19 -6.33 17.44
N ASP A 87 -5.25 -5.56 17.22
CA ASP A 87 -6.05 -5.60 16.00
C ASP A 87 -5.18 -5.24 14.79
N THR A 88 -5.32 -6.01 13.71
CA THR A 88 -4.60 -5.74 12.47
C THR A 88 -5.41 -4.77 11.60
N PHE A 89 -4.77 -3.69 11.17
CA PHE A 89 -5.32 -2.79 10.16
C PHE A 89 -4.47 -2.81 8.90
N GLN A 90 -5.09 -3.15 7.77
CA GLN A 90 -4.42 -3.15 6.48
C GLN A 90 -4.93 -2.02 5.58
N GLY A 91 -4.04 -1.10 5.23
CA GLY A 91 -4.27 -0.18 4.12
C GLY A 91 -3.91 -0.84 2.79
N ARG A 92 -4.90 -1.29 2.01
CA ARG A 92 -4.65 -1.82 0.65
C ARG A 92 -4.79 -0.71 -0.39
N TYR A 93 -3.69 -0.38 -1.06
CA TYR A 93 -3.71 0.48 -2.24
C TYR A 93 -3.72 -0.37 -3.52
N VAL A 94 -4.76 -0.26 -4.34
CA VAL A 94 -4.89 -1.02 -5.59
C VAL A 94 -4.77 -0.09 -6.78
N LEU A 95 -3.63 -0.16 -7.46
CA LEU A 95 -3.43 0.50 -8.75
C LEU A 95 -4.07 -0.32 -9.87
N ARG A 96 -5.02 0.29 -10.57
CA ARG A 96 -5.64 -0.29 -11.77
C ARG A 96 -5.05 0.37 -13.01
N HIS A 97 -4.33 -0.41 -13.78
CA HIS A 97 -3.84 0.00 -15.10
C HIS A 97 -4.95 -0.16 -16.14
N GLU A 98 -4.84 0.58 -17.24
CA GLU A 98 -5.68 0.37 -18.41
C GLU A 98 -5.49 -1.02 -18.99
N PHE A 99 -6.54 -1.52 -19.64
CA PHE A 99 -6.43 -2.69 -20.47
C PHE A 99 -5.80 -2.33 -21.82
N THR A 100 -4.63 -2.91 -22.11
CA THR A 100 -3.84 -2.64 -23.33
C THR A 100 -4.19 -3.57 -24.50
N GLY A 101 -4.88 -4.68 -24.25
CA GLY A 101 -5.28 -5.64 -25.30
C GLY A 101 -6.39 -5.13 -26.22
N GLU A 102 -6.68 -5.89 -27.27
CA GLU A 102 -7.69 -5.52 -28.28
C GLU A 102 -9.12 -5.54 -27.73
N PRO A 103 -9.94 -4.52 -28.03
CA PRO A 103 -11.34 -4.48 -27.61
C PRO A 103 -12.19 -5.44 -28.45
N LYS A 104 -12.71 -6.50 -27.81
CA LYS A 104 -13.51 -7.54 -28.50
C LYS A 104 -15.03 -7.37 -28.35
N CYS A 105 -15.50 -6.42 -27.56
CA CYS A 105 -16.92 -6.21 -27.29
C CYS A 105 -17.26 -4.73 -27.10
N GLN A 106 -18.54 -4.38 -27.21
CA GLN A 106 -19.03 -3.00 -27.07
C GLN A 106 -18.62 -2.36 -25.73
N ALA A 107 -18.64 -3.14 -24.64
CA ALA A 107 -18.21 -2.68 -23.32
C ALA A 107 -16.72 -2.29 -23.30
N ALA A 108 -15.85 -3.01 -24.02
CA ALA A 108 -14.44 -2.68 -24.12
C ALA A 108 -14.20 -1.37 -24.88
N TYR A 109 -14.98 -1.12 -25.94
CA TYR A 109 -14.93 0.16 -26.65
C TYR A 109 -15.38 1.30 -25.74
N GLN A 110 -16.54 1.18 -25.07
CA GLN A 110 -17.04 2.18 -24.12
C GLN A 110 -16.04 2.46 -23.00
N TYR A 111 -15.43 1.40 -22.43
CA TYR A 111 -14.36 1.52 -21.45
C TYR A 111 -13.19 2.34 -21.99
N ARG A 112 -12.67 2.03 -23.19
CA ARG A 112 -11.57 2.80 -23.80
C ARG A 112 -11.93 4.27 -24.00
N ARG A 113 -13.17 4.59 -24.39
CA ARG A 113 -13.63 6.00 -24.50
C ARG A 113 -13.59 6.76 -23.19
N SER A 114 -13.74 6.06 -22.07
CA SER A 114 -13.71 6.68 -20.74
C SER A 114 -12.30 7.00 -20.25
N LEU A 115 -11.26 6.37 -20.85
CA LEU A 115 -9.88 6.45 -20.38
C LEU A 115 -9.30 7.87 -20.40
N PRO A 116 -9.45 8.68 -21.46
CA PRO A 116 -8.91 10.05 -21.47
C PRO A 116 -9.47 10.90 -20.33
N ARG A 117 -10.79 10.81 -20.08
CA ARG A 117 -11.44 11.53 -18.97
C ARG A 117 -10.93 11.05 -17.62
N ARG A 118 -10.77 9.73 -17.44
CA ARG A 118 -10.24 9.14 -16.20
C ARG A 118 -8.81 9.62 -15.92
N PHE A 119 -7.95 9.61 -16.94
CA PHE A 119 -6.56 10.03 -16.81
C PHE A 119 -6.42 11.52 -16.55
N GLU A 120 -7.25 12.36 -17.16
CA GLU A 120 -7.27 13.79 -16.84
C GLU A 120 -7.69 14.04 -15.38
N GLN A 121 -8.71 13.31 -14.88
CA GLN A 121 -9.08 13.39 -13.45
C GLN A 121 -7.94 12.94 -12.53
N GLN A 122 -7.24 11.86 -12.89
CA GLN A 122 -6.09 11.39 -12.13
C GLN A 122 -4.94 12.41 -12.14
N ALA A 123 -4.65 13.05 -13.27
CA ALA A 123 -3.66 14.13 -13.36
C ALA A 123 -4.00 15.29 -12.44
N GLN A 124 -5.25 15.77 -12.49
CA GLN A 124 -5.73 16.86 -11.66
C GLN A 124 -5.65 16.52 -10.16
N ASN A 125 -6.05 15.30 -9.78
CA ASN A 125 -5.97 14.86 -8.39
C ASN A 125 -4.53 14.76 -7.91
N LEU A 126 -3.63 14.18 -8.72
CA LEU A 126 -2.21 14.08 -8.38
C LEU A 126 -1.60 15.48 -8.19
N ALA A 127 -1.77 16.36 -9.17
CA ALA A 127 -1.27 17.73 -9.10
C ALA A 127 -1.79 18.49 -7.86
N ARG A 128 -3.07 18.30 -7.51
CA ARG A 128 -3.68 18.92 -6.32
C ARG A 128 -3.10 18.41 -5.01
N LEU A 129 -2.85 17.10 -4.92
CA LEU A 129 -2.35 16.46 -3.69
C LEU A 129 -0.85 16.69 -3.48
N THR A 130 -0.06 16.75 -4.55
CA THR A 130 1.41 16.82 -4.47
C THR A 130 1.97 18.20 -4.79
N GLY A 131 1.18 19.10 -5.37
CA GLY A 131 1.66 20.38 -5.89
C GLY A 131 2.48 20.27 -7.19
N TRP A 132 2.50 19.10 -7.83
CA TRP A 132 3.25 18.90 -9.08
C TRP A 132 2.64 19.71 -10.24
N ASN A 133 3.49 20.15 -11.16
CA ASN A 133 3.03 20.82 -12.38
C ASN A 133 2.17 19.85 -13.21
N ILE A 134 0.90 20.21 -13.43
CA ILE A 134 -0.06 19.36 -14.14
C ILE A 134 0.38 19.02 -15.57
N GLN A 135 1.14 19.91 -16.23
CA GLN A 135 1.60 19.66 -17.60
C GLN A 135 2.67 18.56 -17.63
N ASP A 136 3.52 18.49 -16.62
CA ASP A 136 4.52 17.41 -16.53
C ASP A 136 3.87 16.08 -16.15
N VAL A 137 2.81 16.10 -15.34
CA VAL A 137 1.98 14.91 -15.07
C VAL A 137 1.32 14.40 -16.36
N ARG A 138 0.68 15.27 -17.13
CA ARG A 138 0.01 14.90 -18.40
C ARG A 138 0.95 14.27 -19.42
N LYS A 139 2.20 14.75 -19.51
CA LYS A 139 3.23 14.17 -20.41
C LYS A 139 3.61 12.73 -20.04
N ARG A 140 3.48 12.36 -18.76
CA ARG A 140 3.80 11.02 -18.26
C ARG A 140 2.62 10.05 -18.34
N LEU A 141 1.41 10.54 -18.57
CA LEU A 141 0.23 9.68 -18.68
C LEU A 141 0.20 8.95 -20.02
N PRO A 142 -0.37 7.74 -20.08
CA PRO A 142 -0.56 7.02 -21.33
C PRO A 142 -1.43 7.84 -22.28
N GLN A 143 -0.95 8.03 -23.51
CA GLN A 143 -1.68 8.75 -24.56
C GLN A 143 -2.63 7.77 -25.25
N ILE A 144 -3.86 7.68 -24.75
CA ILE A 144 -4.86 6.76 -25.26
C ILE A 144 -5.85 7.49 -26.16
N GLU A 145 -5.99 7.01 -27.39
CA GLU A 145 -7.05 7.46 -28.28
C GLU A 145 -8.40 6.95 -27.79
N GLY A 146 -9.32 7.88 -27.51
CA GLY A 146 -10.64 7.58 -26.97
C GLY A 146 -11.57 6.82 -27.94
N ASP A 147 -11.25 6.70 -29.22
CA ASP A 147 -12.08 5.95 -30.19
C ASP A 147 -11.23 5.10 -31.12
N SER A 148 -10.88 3.89 -30.69
CA SER A 148 -10.05 2.94 -31.46
C SER A 148 -10.85 2.13 -32.50
N ARG A 149 -12.06 2.56 -32.87
CA ARG A 149 -12.89 1.85 -33.87
C ARG A 149 -12.42 2.19 -35.29
N PRO A 150 -12.49 1.24 -36.25
CA PRO A 150 -12.31 1.54 -37.66
C PRO A 150 -13.25 2.67 -38.10
N PHE A 151 -12.77 3.56 -38.97
CA PHE A 151 -13.52 4.76 -39.35
C PHE A 151 -14.92 4.46 -39.90
N TRP A 152 -15.09 3.36 -40.65
CA TRP A 152 -16.39 2.91 -41.16
C TRP A 152 -17.41 2.65 -40.04
N GLN A 153 -16.99 1.99 -38.96
CA GLN A 153 -17.85 1.74 -37.81
C GLN A 153 -18.20 3.03 -37.05
N ARG A 154 -17.28 4.01 -37.04
CA ARG A 154 -17.55 5.32 -36.45
C ARG A 154 -18.66 6.03 -37.23
N ILE A 155 -18.54 6.11 -38.55
CA ILE A 155 -19.54 6.73 -39.45
C ILE A 155 -20.90 6.00 -39.35
N LEU A 156 -20.92 4.67 -39.43
CA LEU A 156 -22.17 3.91 -39.34
C LEU A 156 -22.86 4.11 -37.99
N SER A 157 -22.11 4.13 -36.88
CA SER A 157 -22.68 4.36 -35.56
C SER A 157 -23.26 5.78 -35.38
N THR A 158 -22.72 6.76 -36.10
CA THR A 158 -23.29 8.13 -36.11
C THR A 158 -24.52 8.26 -37.00
N LEU A 159 -24.68 7.39 -38.00
CA LEU A 159 -25.84 7.37 -38.90
C LEU A 159 -27.02 6.58 -38.33
N VAL A 160 -26.76 5.53 -37.55
CA VAL A 160 -27.78 4.67 -36.93
C VAL A 160 -28.23 5.18 -35.54
N GLY A 161 -27.43 6.04 -34.91
CA GLY A 161 -27.72 6.62 -33.59
C GLY A 161 -28.51 7.94 -33.59
N ARG A 162 -29.23 8.25 -34.67
CA ARG A 162 -30.23 9.33 -34.77
C ARG A 162 -31.60 8.75 -35.05
#